data_AF-A0A835H0J8-F1
#
_entry.id   AF-A0A835H0J8-F1
#
_cell.length_a   1.000
_cell.length_b   1.000
_cell.length_c   1.000
_cell.angle_alpha   90.00
_cell.angle_beta   90.00
_cell.angle_gamma   90.00
#
_symmetry.space_group_name_H-M   'P 1'
#
loop_
_entity.id
_entity.type
_entity.pdbx_description
1 polymer ?
#
loop_
_entity_poly.entity_id
_entity_poly.type
_entity_poly.pdbx_seq_one_letter_code
_entity_poly.pdbx_strand_id
1 'polypeptide(L)'
;MAAIHCVSSCFSLQKKFPTINCTTSSRILTNPITISTTTSNSLSFSRNLSSETSFSNGGLWMRVSERTSRRSVVCEVATTKKPDSAAKRARQAEKRRIYNKSKKSELKTRMKKVLEALDVLQKKTDAQSVEVLSIEKLIAEAYSAIDKAVKAGALHRNTGANRKSRLARRKKTVEIHHGWYTPASSLSA
;
A
#
# COMPACT_ATOMS: atom_id res chain seq x y z
N MET A 1 15.10 -12.54 54.70
CA MET A 1 13.70 -12.58 54.23
C MET A 1 12.99 -11.37 54.79
N ALA A 2 12.82 -10.30 54.00
CA ALA A 2 12.05 -9.12 54.39
C ALA A 2 11.11 -8.79 53.23
N ALA A 3 9.82 -8.98 53.47
CA ALA A 3 8.74 -8.71 52.52
C ALA A 3 8.43 -7.21 52.52
N ILE A 4 8.58 -6.56 51.36
CA ILE A 4 8.13 -5.19 51.17
C ILE A 4 6.79 -5.28 50.43
N HIS A 5 5.73 -4.95 51.17
CA HIS A 5 4.35 -4.97 50.68
C HIS A 5 4.12 -3.85 49.66
N CYS A 6 3.52 -4.27 48.56
CA CYS A 6 3.06 -3.46 47.43
C CYS A 6 1.82 -2.65 47.83
N VAL A 7 1.89 -1.32 47.75
CA VAL A 7 0.72 -0.42 47.83
C VAL A 7 0.59 0.36 46.54
N SER A 8 -0.04 -0.28 45.55
CA SER A 8 -0.51 0.37 44.31
C SER A 8 -1.87 1.03 44.59
N SER A 9 -1.88 2.34 44.83
CA SER A 9 -3.09 3.15 44.90
C SER A 9 -3.68 3.35 43.50
N CYS A 10 -4.68 2.54 43.16
CA CYS A 10 -5.44 2.68 41.92
C CYS A 10 -6.39 3.89 42.00
N PHE A 11 -5.98 5.02 41.44
CA PHE A 11 -6.82 6.21 41.30
C PHE A 11 -7.78 6.03 40.10
N SER A 12 -9.00 5.58 40.37
CA SER A 12 -10.05 5.40 39.37
C SER A 12 -10.67 6.74 38.96
N LEU A 13 -10.20 7.33 37.85
CA LEU A 13 -10.88 8.47 37.22
C LEU A 13 -12.11 7.99 36.43
N GLN A 14 -13.30 8.23 36.98
CA GLN A 14 -14.56 8.14 36.25
C GLN A 14 -14.68 9.32 35.27
N LYS A 15 -14.36 9.09 34.00
CA LYS A 15 -14.69 10.05 32.93
C LYS A 15 -16.12 9.80 32.46
N LYS A 16 -17.03 10.71 32.79
CA LYS A 16 -18.37 10.80 32.19
C LYS A 16 -18.20 11.21 30.72
N PHE A 17 -18.62 10.35 29.80
CA PHE A 17 -18.68 10.68 28.38
C PHE A 17 -19.95 11.50 28.09
N PRO A 18 -19.87 12.61 27.32
CA PRO A 18 -21.05 13.33 26.88
C PRO A 18 -21.79 12.51 25.80
N THR A 19 -23.10 12.36 25.96
CA THR A 19 -24.02 11.83 24.95
C THR A 19 -24.10 12.81 23.79
N ILE A 20 -23.52 12.45 22.64
CA ILE A 20 -23.65 13.19 21.40
C ILE A 20 -24.89 12.64 20.68
N ASN A 21 -25.99 13.39 20.72
CA ASN A 21 -27.19 13.12 19.91
C ASN A 21 -26.91 13.53 18.45
N CYS A 22 -26.88 12.58 17.55
CA CYS A 22 -26.83 12.82 16.10
C CYS A 22 -28.27 12.87 15.54
N THR A 23 -28.89 14.05 15.53
CA THR A 23 -30.12 14.29 14.75
C THR A 23 -29.77 14.25 13.27
N THR A 24 -30.03 13.12 12.62
CA THR A 24 -29.89 12.97 11.16
C THR A 24 -31.12 13.59 10.51
N SER A 25 -30.98 14.81 9.98
CA SER A 25 -32.03 15.44 9.18
C SER A 25 -32.10 14.76 7.81
N SER A 26 -33.03 13.83 7.65
CA SER A 26 -33.37 13.22 6.37
C SER A 26 -34.12 14.24 5.50
N ARG A 27 -33.46 14.77 4.47
CA ARG A 27 -34.18 15.44 3.36
C ARG A 27 -34.68 14.37 2.40
N ILE A 28 -35.96 14.02 2.58
CA ILE A 28 -36.75 13.27 1.61
C ILE A 28 -37.10 14.25 0.49
N LEU A 29 -36.60 14.01 -0.73
CA LEU A 29 -37.24 14.54 -1.94
C LEU A 29 -38.22 13.48 -2.43
N THR A 30 -39.49 13.76 -2.26
CA THR A 30 -40.63 13.05 -2.84
C THR A 30 -40.69 13.33 -4.34
N ASN A 31 -40.82 12.30 -5.18
CA ASN A 31 -41.52 12.41 -6.46
C ASN A 31 -42.30 11.09 -6.72
N PRO A 32 -43.55 11.18 -7.23
CA PRO A 32 -44.50 10.08 -7.20
C PRO A 32 -44.37 9.10 -8.36
N ILE A 33 -44.97 7.95 -8.08
CA ILE A 33 -45.16 6.74 -8.88
C ILE A 33 -45.81 7.03 -10.24
N THR A 34 -45.33 6.33 -11.29
CA THR A 34 -46.22 5.89 -12.38
C THR A 34 -45.79 4.50 -12.83
N ILE A 35 -46.72 3.55 -12.69
CA ILE A 35 -46.58 2.15 -13.09
C ILE A 35 -46.94 2.08 -14.57
N SER A 36 -46.01 1.59 -15.40
CA SER A 36 -46.33 1.12 -16.76
C SER A 36 -45.60 -0.19 -17.01
N THR A 37 -46.38 -1.26 -16.94
CA THR A 37 -46.10 -2.59 -17.46
C THR A 37 -45.85 -2.52 -18.96
N THR A 38 -44.78 -3.15 -19.47
CA THR A 38 -44.80 -4.00 -20.68
C THR A 38 -43.41 -4.56 -21.02
N THR A 39 -43.36 -5.89 -21.09
CA THR A 39 -42.63 -6.72 -22.06
C THR A 39 -41.09 -6.70 -22.10
N SER A 40 -40.56 -7.87 -21.72
CA SER A 40 -39.25 -8.42 -22.05
C SER A 40 -38.83 -8.21 -23.50
N ASN A 41 -37.58 -7.81 -23.73
CA ASN A 41 -36.89 -8.06 -25.00
C ASN A 41 -35.51 -8.66 -24.72
N SER A 42 -35.32 -9.89 -25.18
CA SER A 42 -34.06 -10.63 -25.15
C SER A 42 -33.07 -10.03 -26.14
N LEU A 43 -31.86 -9.73 -25.69
CA LEU A 43 -30.75 -9.35 -26.58
C LEU A 43 -30.27 -10.60 -27.34
N SER A 44 -30.66 -10.73 -28.60
CA SER A 44 -30.11 -11.68 -29.56
C SER A 44 -28.83 -11.12 -30.17
N PHE A 45 -27.69 -11.74 -29.87
CA PHE A 45 -26.47 -11.51 -30.64
C PHE A 45 -26.54 -12.32 -31.95
N SER A 46 -26.88 -11.66 -33.06
CA SER A 46 -26.74 -12.23 -34.39
C SER A 46 -25.26 -12.25 -34.81
N ARG A 47 -24.71 -13.44 -35.00
CA ARG A 47 -23.42 -13.66 -35.67
C ARG A 47 -23.66 -13.58 -37.18
N ASN A 48 -23.08 -12.57 -37.84
CA ASN A 48 -22.97 -12.57 -39.30
C ASN A 48 -21.92 -13.60 -39.72
N LEU A 49 -22.32 -14.50 -40.63
CA LEU A 49 -21.47 -15.48 -41.30
C LEU A 49 -21.43 -15.07 -42.78
N SER A 50 -20.24 -14.78 -43.33
CA SER A 50 -20.03 -14.80 -44.77
C SER A 50 -18.54 -14.94 -45.10
N SER A 51 -18.21 -16.07 -45.75
CA SER A 51 -17.33 -16.24 -46.91
C SER A 51 -16.51 -17.53 -46.82
N GLU A 52 -17.04 -18.57 -47.44
CA GLU A 52 -16.38 -19.57 -48.29
C GLU A 52 -14.85 -19.75 -48.14
N THR A 53 -14.44 -20.95 -47.71
CA THR A 53 -13.24 -21.63 -48.23
C THR A 53 -13.48 -23.13 -48.29
N SER A 54 -13.57 -23.65 -49.51
CA SER A 54 -13.61 -25.07 -49.88
C SER A 54 -12.34 -25.80 -49.44
N PHE A 55 -12.46 -26.85 -48.64
CA PHE A 55 -11.42 -27.89 -48.52
C PHE A 55 -12.04 -29.28 -48.36
N SER A 56 -11.89 -30.07 -49.42
CA SER A 56 -11.70 -31.53 -49.50
C SER A 56 -12.42 -32.44 -48.50
N ASN A 57 -13.30 -33.29 -49.05
CA ASN A 57 -13.85 -34.50 -48.43
C ASN A 57 -12.75 -35.37 -47.80
N GLY A 58 -12.72 -35.43 -46.47
CA GLY A 58 -11.93 -36.38 -45.69
C GLY A 58 -12.72 -36.81 -44.46
N GLY A 59 -13.40 -37.94 -44.55
CA GLY A 59 -14.12 -38.55 -43.43
C GLY A 59 -13.14 -39.13 -42.41
N LEU A 60 -12.93 -38.43 -41.30
CA LEU A 60 -12.25 -38.95 -40.11
C LEU A 60 -13.28 -39.29 -39.05
N TRP A 61 -13.58 -40.59 -38.91
CA TRP A 61 -14.28 -41.11 -37.73
C TRP A 61 -13.39 -40.94 -36.50
N MET A 62 -13.64 -39.89 -35.72
CA MET A 62 -13.10 -39.76 -34.37
C MET A 62 -13.74 -40.84 -33.49
N ARG A 63 -12.97 -41.85 -33.09
CA ARG A 63 -13.39 -42.78 -32.03
C ARG A 63 -13.65 -41.97 -30.76
N VAL A 64 -14.84 -42.14 -30.18
CA VAL A 64 -15.12 -41.69 -28.81
C VAL A 64 -14.20 -42.48 -27.89
N SER A 65 -13.14 -41.85 -27.41
CA SER A 65 -12.34 -42.42 -26.31
C SER A 65 -13.23 -42.43 -25.07
N GLU A 66 -13.69 -43.62 -24.70
CA GLU A 66 -14.27 -43.85 -23.39
C GLU A 66 -13.27 -43.40 -22.33
N ARG A 67 -13.60 -42.33 -21.61
CA ARG A 67 -12.85 -41.96 -20.42
C ARG A 67 -13.01 -43.11 -19.44
N THR A 68 -11.92 -43.85 -19.23
CA THR A 68 -11.82 -44.78 -18.10
C THR A 68 -12.22 -44.02 -16.84
N SER A 69 -13.26 -44.53 -16.18
CA SER A 69 -13.79 -44.01 -14.93
C SER A 69 -12.63 -43.84 -13.94
N ARG A 70 -12.20 -42.59 -13.74
CA ARG A 70 -11.20 -42.28 -12.73
C ARG A 70 -11.87 -42.56 -11.39
N ARG A 71 -11.37 -43.61 -10.71
CA ARG A 71 -11.65 -43.98 -9.32
C ARG A 71 -12.12 -42.76 -8.52
N SER A 72 -13.36 -42.82 -8.05
CA SER A 72 -13.93 -41.85 -7.12
C SER A 72 -13.11 -41.89 -5.84
N VAL A 73 -12.16 -40.96 -5.70
CA VAL A 73 -11.57 -40.68 -4.40
C VAL A 73 -12.70 -40.12 -3.55
N VAL A 74 -13.14 -40.91 -2.56
CA VAL A 74 -14.08 -40.47 -1.54
C VAL A 74 -13.47 -39.23 -0.88
N CYS A 75 -14.05 -38.06 -1.14
CA CYS A 75 -13.70 -36.86 -0.41
C CYS A 75 -14.21 -37.02 1.03
N GLU A 76 -13.34 -37.51 1.90
CA GLU A 76 -13.60 -37.52 3.33
C GLU A 76 -13.63 -36.07 3.85
N VAL A 77 -14.80 -35.71 4.37
CA VAL A 77 -15.13 -34.55 5.22
C VAL A 77 -14.88 -33.16 4.60
N ALA A 78 -15.78 -32.74 3.70
CA ALA A 78 -16.03 -31.32 3.46
C ALA A 78 -16.62 -30.69 4.72
N THR A 79 -15.83 -29.91 5.48
CA THR A 79 -16.39 -29.05 6.53
C THR A 79 -17.45 -28.15 5.88
N THR A 80 -18.69 -28.21 6.34
CA THR A 80 -19.88 -27.48 5.81
C THR A 80 -19.81 -25.95 5.98
N LYS A 81 -18.62 -25.40 6.28
CA LYS A 81 -18.41 -23.98 6.50
C LYS A 81 -18.38 -23.24 5.16
N LYS A 82 -19.33 -22.31 4.98
CA LYS A 82 -19.36 -21.40 3.84
C LYS A 82 -18.04 -20.61 3.76
N PRO A 83 -17.53 -20.30 2.55
CA PRO A 83 -16.30 -19.54 2.40
C PRO A 83 -16.47 -18.14 2.99
N ASP A 84 -15.81 -17.91 4.13
CA ASP A 84 -15.88 -16.62 4.81
C ASP A 84 -14.96 -15.59 4.11
N SER A 85 -15.61 -14.61 3.47
CA SER A 85 -14.93 -13.48 2.83
C SER A 85 -14.14 -12.63 3.83
N ALA A 86 -14.59 -12.55 5.09
CA ALA A 86 -13.92 -11.81 6.15
C ALA A 86 -12.59 -12.49 6.53
N ALA A 87 -12.60 -13.80 6.80
CA ALA A 87 -11.39 -14.58 7.03
C ALA A 87 -10.39 -14.51 5.86
N LYS A 88 -10.86 -14.42 4.61
CA LYS A 88 -9.98 -14.19 3.44
C LYS A 88 -9.34 -12.80 3.48
N ARG A 89 -10.12 -11.75 3.76
CA ARG A 89 -9.62 -10.37 3.86
C ARG A 89 -8.60 -10.23 4.99
N ALA A 90 -8.83 -10.86 6.15
CA ALA A 90 -7.88 -10.90 7.26
C ALA A 90 -6.53 -11.50 6.85
N ARG A 91 -6.53 -12.66 6.17
CA ARG A 91 -5.30 -13.29 5.66
C ARG A 91 -4.56 -12.41 4.64
N GLN A 92 -5.29 -11.76 3.73
CA GLN A 92 -4.69 -10.86 2.75
C GLN A 92 -4.10 -9.61 3.41
N ALA A 93 -4.79 -9.05 4.41
CA ALA A 93 -4.34 -7.89 5.16
C ALA A 93 -3.05 -8.19 5.91
N GLU A 94 -2.93 -9.35 6.57
CA GLU A 94 -1.70 -9.71 7.29
C GLU A 94 -0.50 -9.84 6.33
N LYS A 95 -0.70 -10.51 5.18
CA LYS A 95 0.35 -10.62 4.15
C LYS A 95 0.81 -9.24 3.66
N ARG A 96 -0.13 -8.35 3.36
CA ARG A 96 0.18 -6.97 2.93
C ARG A 96 0.82 -6.14 4.05
N ARG A 97 0.40 -6.36 5.31
CA ARG A 97 0.95 -5.69 6.49
C ARG A 97 2.44 -6.00 6.64
N ILE A 98 2.81 -7.28 6.59
CA ILE A 98 4.21 -7.73 6.71
C ILE A 98 5.07 -7.11 5.59
N TYR A 99 4.60 -7.19 4.33
CA TYR A 99 5.32 -6.62 3.18
C TYR A 99 5.48 -5.09 3.27
N ASN A 100 4.41 -4.37 3.60
CA ASN A 100 4.48 -2.92 3.73
C ASN A 100 5.29 -2.48 4.94
N LYS A 101 5.27 -3.26 6.03
CA LYS A 101 6.06 -2.99 7.23
C LYS A 101 7.55 -3.05 6.89
N SER A 102 8.03 -4.08 6.19
CA SER A 102 9.45 -4.22 5.84
C SER A 102 9.93 -3.06 4.95
N LYS A 103 9.14 -2.68 3.94
CA LYS A 103 9.47 -1.52 3.09
C LYS A 103 9.48 -0.22 3.88
N LYS A 104 8.48 0.03 4.73
CA LYS A 104 8.44 1.25 5.55
C LYS A 104 9.58 1.32 6.57
N SER A 105 9.98 0.19 7.17
CA SER A 105 11.12 0.15 8.08
C SER A 105 12.45 0.34 7.36
N GLU A 106 12.64 -0.28 6.19
CA GLU A 106 13.84 -0.09 5.36
C GLU A 106 14.05 1.40 5.04
N LEU A 107 13.00 2.07 4.56
CA LEU A 107 13.00 3.51 4.30
C LEU A 107 13.39 4.33 5.53
N LYS A 108 12.76 4.05 6.67
CA LYS A 108 12.99 4.78 7.92
C LYS A 108 14.45 4.63 8.36
N THR A 109 15.00 3.42 8.25
CA THR A 109 16.40 3.13 8.60
C THR A 109 17.38 3.87 7.69
N ARG A 110 17.22 3.78 6.36
CA ARG A 110 18.11 4.48 5.41
C ARG A 110 18.05 6.00 5.60
N MET A 111 16.86 6.56 5.77
CA MET A 111 16.69 7.99 6.05
C MET A 111 17.34 8.39 7.38
N LYS A 112 17.19 7.59 8.44
CA LYS A 112 17.81 7.87 9.73
C LYS A 112 19.34 7.92 9.62
N LYS A 113 19.95 6.97 8.93
CA LYS A 113 21.41 6.96 8.67
C LYS A 113 21.89 8.25 7.99
N VAL A 114 21.17 8.72 6.97
CA VAL A 114 21.51 9.98 6.27
C VAL A 114 21.41 11.17 7.21
N LEU A 115 20.34 11.25 8.01
CA LEU A 115 20.15 12.36 8.95
C LEU A 115 21.23 12.37 10.04
N GLU A 116 21.56 11.21 10.61
CA GLU A 116 22.63 11.09 11.60
C GLU A 116 23.98 11.53 11.01
N ALA A 117 24.30 11.11 9.78
CA ALA A 117 25.54 11.51 9.11
C ALA A 117 25.59 13.03 8.85
N LEU A 118 24.47 13.64 8.43
CA LEU A 118 24.37 15.09 8.22
C LEU A 118 24.45 15.88 9.55
N ASP A 119 23.87 15.36 10.63
CA ASP A 119 23.92 15.99 11.95
C ASP A 119 25.34 15.93 12.56
N VAL A 120 26.06 14.83 12.33
CA VAL A 120 27.49 14.73 12.70
C VAL A 120 28.33 15.72 11.89
N LEU A 121 28.09 15.81 10.58
CA LEU A 121 28.82 16.74 9.71
C LEU A 121 28.57 18.20 10.13
N GLN A 122 27.33 18.58 10.46
CA GLN A 122 27.02 19.94 10.89
C GLN A 122 27.75 20.36 12.17
N LYS A 123 28.05 19.42 13.07
CA LYS A 123 28.74 19.72 14.34
C LYS A 123 30.26 19.80 14.20
N LYS A 124 30.83 19.16 13.18
CA LYS A 124 32.27 19.21 12.92
C LYS A 124 32.59 20.50 12.15
N THR A 125 33.58 21.25 12.59
CA THR A 125 34.06 22.44 11.88
C THR A 125 34.97 22.10 10.70
N ASP A 126 35.71 20.99 10.78
CA ASP A 126 36.75 20.62 9.81
C ASP A 126 36.25 19.57 8.79
N ALA A 127 35.11 19.85 8.17
CA ALA A 127 34.50 18.95 7.21
C ALA A 127 35.34 18.83 5.92
N GLN A 128 35.90 17.65 5.68
CA GLN A 128 36.59 17.30 4.43
C GLN A 128 35.59 16.93 3.33
N SER A 129 35.91 17.28 2.08
CA SER A 129 35.09 16.95 0.88
C SER A 129 34.84 15.44 0.73
N VAL A 130 35.75 14.60 1.26
CA VAL A 130 35.65 13.15 1.26
C VAL A 130 34.42 12.65 2.07
N GLU A 131 34.07 13.32 3.17
CA GLU A 131 32.91 12.94 3.99
C GLU A 131 31.60 13.17 3.20
N VAL A 132 31.55 14.20 2.36
CA VAL A 132 30.38 14.51 1.53
C VAL A 132 30.08 13.40 0.54
N LEU A 133 31.10 12.85 -0.12
CA LEU A 133 30.94 11.73 -1.07
C LEU A 133 30.35 10.49 -0.40
N SER A 134 30.71 10.23 0.86
CA SER A 134 30.15 9.12 1.62
C SER A 134 28.66 9.33 1.93
N ILE A 135 28.28 10.57 2.25
CA ILE A 135 26.88 10.95 2.51
C ILE A 135 26.06 10.88 1.23
N GLU A 136 26.61 11.29 0.09
CA GLU A 136 25.92 11.20 -1.20
C GLU A 136 25.61 9.76 -1.61
N LYS A 137 26.51 8.82 -1.31
CA LYS A 137 26.22 7.38 -1.48
C LYS A 137 25.03 6.94 -0.61
N LEU A 138 24.99 7.36 0.66
CA LEU A 138 23.85 7.07 1.55
C LEU A 138 22.54 7.71 1.06
N ILE A 139 22.61 8.92 0.49
CA ILE A 139 21.45 9.60 -0.11
C ILE A 139 20.96 8.82 -1.33
N ALA A 140 21.85 8.36 -2.20
CA ALA A 140 21.50 7.56 -3.38
C ALA A 140 20.80 6.26 -2.98
N GLU A 141 21.31 5.57 -1.95
CA GLU A 141 20.64 4.40 -1.38
C GLU A 141 19.25 4.72 -0.83
N ALA A 142 19.12 5.83 -0.09
CA ALA A 142 17.83 6.27 0.45
C ALA A 142 16.83 6.59 -0.67
N TYR A 143 17.26 7.24 -1.75
CA TYR A 143 16.42 7.53 -2.92
C TYR A 143 15.98 6.24 -3.63
N SER A 144 16.90 5.30 -3.83
CA SER A 144 16.58 3.99 -4.39
C SER A 144 15.52 3.26 -3.56
N ALA A 145 15.67 3.28 -2.23
CA ALA A 145 14.68 2.68 -1.33
C ALA A 145 13.31 3.38 -1.42
N ILE A 146 13.28 4.72 -1.45
CA ILE A 146 12.05 5.52 -1.59
C ILE A 146 11.31 5.14 -2.86
N ASP A 147 12.00 5.10 -3.99
CA ASP A 147 11.37 4.84 -5.29
C ASP A 147 10.91 3.40 -5.42
N LYS A 148 11.66 2.44 -4.86
CA LYS A 148 11.22 1.04 -4.76
C LYS A 148 9.95 0.91 -3.93
N ALA A 149 9.83 1.66 -2.83
CA ALA A 149 8.63 1.63 -1.99
C ALA A 149 7.41 2.30 -2.66
N VAL A 150 7.64 3.33 -3.47
CA VAL A 150 6.58 3.97 -4.28
C VAL A 150 6.12 3.02 -5.39
N LYS A 151 7.06 2.41 -6.14
CA LYS A 151 6.75 1.43 -7.19
C LYS A 151 6.02 0.21 -6.63
N ALA A 152 6.38 -0.24 -5.43
CA ALA A 152 5.71 -1.34 -4.74
C ALA A 152 4.31 -0.97 -4.18
N GLY A 153 3.91 0.30 -4.22
CA GLY A 153 2.63 0.76 -3.67
C GLY A 153 2.57 0.81 -2.14
N ALA A 154 3.71 0.67 -1.45
CA ALA A 154 3.79 0.79 0.00
C ALA A 154 3.72 2.26 0.46
N LEU A 155 4.06 3.20 -0.43
CA LEU A 155 4.07 4.64 -0.21
C LEU A 155 3.42 5.37 -1.39
N HIS A 156 2.65 6.42 -1.10
CA HIS A 156 2.09 7.29 -2.15
C HIS A 156 3.18 8.18 -2.78
N ARG A 157 3.04 8.50 -4.07
CA ARG A 157 4.01 9.29 -4.86
C ARG A 157 4.39 10.62 -4.18
N ASN A 158 3.40 11.34 -3.65
CA ASN A 158 3.63 12.63 -2.97
C ASN A 158 4.40 12.43 -1.67
N THR A 159 4.14 11.36 -0.93
CA THR A 159 4.88 11.07 0.30
C THR A 159 6.33 10.69 -0.02
N GLY A 160 6.58 9.99 -1.14
CA GLY A 160 7.94 9.76 -1.64
C GLY A 160 8.65 11.07 -1.99
N ALA A 161 8.00 11.95 -2.76
CA ALA A 161 8.51 13.27 -3.12
C ALA A 161 8.83 14.13 -1.89
N ASN A 162 7.95 14.16 -0.89
CA ASN A 162 8.15 14.90 0.36
C ASN A 162 9.39 14.39 1.13
N ARG A 163 9.63 13.07 1.13
CA ARG A 163 10.81 12.49 1.79
C ARG A 163 12.11 12.84 1.06
N LYS A 164 12.12 12.82 -0.27
CA LYS A 164 13.27 13.27 -1.08
C LYS A 164 13.55 14.76 -0.84
N SER A 165 12.51 15.59 -0.89
CA SER A 165 12.61 17.03 -0.62
C SER A 165 13.20 17.30 0.77
N ARG A 166 12.79 16.54 1.80
CA ARG A 166 13.35 16.67 3.15
C ARG A 166 14.86 16.41 3.21
N LEU A 167 15.34 15.34 2.57
CA LEU A 167 16.78 15.02 2.55
C LEU A 167 17.57 16.08 1.78
N ALA A 168 17.06 16.51 0.62
CA ALA A 168 17.70 17.56 -0.19
C ALA A 168 17.80 18.89 0.57
N ARG A 169 16.73 19.31 1.25
CA ARG A 169 16.73 20.52 2.08
C ARG A 169 17.78 20.43 3.19
N ARG A 170 17.83 19.30 3.90
CA ARG A 170 18.80 19.12 5.00
C ARG A 170 20.24 19.17 4.49
N LYS A 171 20.54 18.54 3.35
CA LYS A 171 21.85 18.61 2.69
C LYS A 171 22.25 20.07 2.42
N LYS A 172 21.37 20.84 1.76
CA LYS A 172 21.61 22.26 1.44
C LYS A 172 21.85 23.11 2.68
N THR A 173 21.10 22.89 3.77
CA THR A 173 21.33 23.59 5.03
C THR A 173 22.73 23.35 5.58
N VAL A 174 23.22 22.11 5.50
CA VAL A 174 24.58 21.78 5.94
C VAL A 174 25.63 22.39 5.02
N GLU A 175 25.42 22.40 3.70
CA GLU A 175 26.31 23.05 2.73
C GLU A 175 26.41 24.57 2.98
N ILE A 176 25.29 25.23 3.28
CA ILE A 176 25.25 26.67 3.62
C ILE A 176 26.00 26.93 4.93
N HIS A 177 25.81 26.08 5.95
CA HIS A 177 26.48 26.23 7.25
C HIS A 177 28.00 26.21 7.14
N HIS A 178 28.55 25.39 6.24
CA HIS A 178 29.99 25.31 5.98
C HIS A 178 30.48 26.33 4.95
N GLY A 179 29.58 27.14 4.36
CA GLY A 179 29.92 28.17 3.39
C GLY A 179 30.25 27.66 1.98
N TRP A 180 29.94 26.39 1.65
CA TRP A 180 30.22 25.82 0.31
C TRP A 180 29.17 26.22 -0.73
N TYR A 181 27.99 26.64 -0.27
CA TYR A 181 26.91 27.07 -1.15
C TYR A 181 26.26 28.34 -0.60
N THR A 182 26.23 29.36 -1.45
CA THR A 182 25.54 30.62 -1.18
C THR A 182 24.42 30.76 -2.22
N PRO A 183 23.14 30.79 -1.81
CA PRO A 183 22.04 30.93 -2.76
C PRO A 183 22.09 32.32 -3.41
N ALA A 184 21.84 32.38 -4.71
CA ALA A 184 21.87 33.64 -5.48
C ALA A 184 20.98 34.75 -4.88
N SER A 185 19.88 34.37 -4.20
CA SER A 185 18.98 35.31 -3.52
C SER A 185 19.63 36.09 -2.37
N SER A 186 20.76 35.62 -1.83
CA SER A 186 21.52 36.33 -0.78
C SER A 186 22.56 37.30 -1.35
N LEU A 187 22.82 37.26 -2.66
CA LEU A 187 23.76 38.16 -3.34
C LEU A 187 23.05 39.39 -3.95
N SER A 188 21.71 39.36 -4.05
CA SER A 188 20.89 40.41 -4.66
C SER A 188 20.19 41.32 -3.65
N ALA A 189 20.54 41.20 -2.36
CA ALA A 189 20.04 42.02 -1.25
C ALA A 189 21.21 42.79 -0.64
#